data_AF-A0A0F9LH43-F1
#
_entry.id   AF-A0A0F9LH43-F1
#
_cell.length_a   1.000
_cell.length_b   1.000
_cell.length_c   1.000
_cell.angle_alpha   90.00
_cell.angle_beta   90.00
_cell.angle_gamma   90.00
#
_symmetry.space_group_name_H-M   'P 1'
#
loop_
_entity.id
_entity.type
_entity.pdbx_description
1 polymer ?
#
loop_
_entity_poly.entity_id
_entity_poly.type
_entity_poly.pdbx_seq_one_letter_code
_entity_poly.pdbx_strand_id
1 'polypeptide(L)' 'MGKVVLKNAIKRKEGYLYYVDGKGNVMETKMARGGKKKVKKKEKR' A
#
# COMPACT_ATOMS: atom_id res chain seq x y z
N MET A 1 -3.46 4.39 28.24
CA MET A 1 -3.35 3.05 27.63
C MET A 1 -4.28 3.00 26.42
N GLY A 2 -3.76 2.68 25.23
CA GLY A 2 -4.60 2.49 24.04
C GLY A 2 -5.37 1.17 24.12
N LYS A 3 -6.63 1.16 23.69
CA LYS A 3 -7.48 -0.04 23.61
C LYS A 3 -7.71 -0.40 22.15
N VAL A 4 -7.57 -1.68 21.80
CA VAL A 4 -7.92 -2.18 20.46
C VAL A 4 -9.44 -2.15 20.31
N VAL A 5 -9.94 -1.30 19.41
CA VAL A 5 -11.39 -1.14 19.15
C VAL A 5 -11.91 -2.18 18.17
N LEU A 6 -11.10 -2.55 17.17
CA LEU A 6 -11.49 -3.47 16.10
C LEU A 6 -10.30 -4.34 15.69
N LYS A 7 -10.52 -5.66 15.63
CA LYS A 7 -9.57 -6.63 15.05
C LYS A 7 -10.02 -6.95 13.62
N ASN A 8 -9.06 -7.25 12.74
CA ASN A 8 -9.33 -7.67 11.36
C ASN A 8 -10.18 -6.69 10.54
N ALA A 9 -9.96 -5.38 10.71
CA ALA A 9 -10.70 -4.33 10.00
C ALA A 9 -10.61 -4.44 8.46
N ILE A 10 -9.56 -5.09 7.93
CA ILE A 10 -9.39 -5.35 6.50
C ILE A 10 -8.94 -6.78 6.24
N LYS A 11 -9.37 -7.34 5.11
CA LYS A 11 -8.80 -8.56 4.54
C LYS A 11 -7.64 -8.17 3.61
N ARG A 12 -6.42 -8.58 3.97
CA ARG A 12 -5.23 -8.29 3.16
C ARG A 12 -5.15 -9.25 1.98
N LYS A 13 -4.99 -8.71 0.79
CA LYS A 13 -4.74 -9.47 -0.43
C LYS A 13 -3.25 -9.69 -0.60
N GLU A 14 -2.88 -10.85 -1.12
CA GLU A 14 -1.51 -11.13 -1.50
C GLU A 14 -1.05 -10.19 -2.62
N GLY A 15 0.20 -9.70 -2.54
CA GLY A 15 0.73 -8.81 -3.57
C GLY A 15 0.40 -7.33 -3.37
N TYR A 16 -0.26 -6.96 -2.27
CA TYR A 16 -0.59 -5.57 -1.94
C TYR A 16 0.07 -5.08 -0.65
N LEU A 17 0.43 -3.80 -0.63
CA LEU A 17 0.91 -3.06 0.51
C LEU A 17 -0.26 -2.29 1.13
N TYR A 18 -0.41 -2.41 2.45
CA TYR A 18 -1.42 -1.70 3.23
C TYR A 18 -0.74 -0.77 4.23
N TYR A 19 -1.11 0.51 4.22
CA TYR A 19 -0.56 1.51 5.13
C TYR A 19 -1.63 2.50 5.58
N VAL A 20 -1.33 3.23 6.65
CA VAL A 20 -2.22 4.26 7.20
C VAL A 20 -1.69 5.64 6.77
N ASP A 21 -2.57 6.47 6.22
CA ASP A 21 -2.21 7.85 5.87
C ASP A 21 -2.30 8.80 7.08
N GLY A 22 -1.87 10.05 6.92
CA GLY A 22 -1.94 11.04 7.99
C GLY A 22 -3.38 11.41 8.42
N LYS A 23 -4.39 11.01 7.65
CA LYS A 23 -5.81 11.20 7.97
C LYS A 23 -6.42 9.96 8.67
N GLY A 24 -5.63 8.90 8.88
CA GLY A 24 -6.07 7.68 9.54
C GLY A 24 -6.75 6.66 8.62
N ASN A 25 -6.70 6.85 7.29
CA ASN A 25 -7.29 5.91 6.34
C ASN A 25 -6.33 4.77 6.01
N VAL A 26 -6.88 3.58 5.78
CA VAL A 26 -6.12 2.43 5.29
C VAL A 26 -6.12 2.44 3.76
N MET A 27 -4.94 2.61 3.17
CA MET A 27 -4.75 2.62 1.71
C MET A 27 -4.19 1.27 1.21
N GLU A 28 -4.57 0.87 -0.01
CA GLU A 28 -4.12 -0.34 -0.69
C GLU A 28 -3.27 0.04 -1.91
N THR A 29 -2.07 -0.54 -2.07
CA THR A 29 -1.19 -0.30 -3.24
C THR A 29 -0.59 -1.60 -3.75
N LYS A 30 -0.60 -1.83 -5.07
CA LYS A 30 -0.01 -3.04 -5.68
C LYS A 30 1.52 -3.03 -5.50
N MET A 31 2.07 -4.06 -4.88
CA MET A 31 3.50 -4.17 -4.64
C MET A 31 4.26 -4.28 -5.96
N ALA A 32 5.28 -3.44 -6.12
CA ALA A 32 6.28 -3.62 -7.17
C ALA A 32 7.21 -4.78 -6.77
N ARG A 33 6.74 -6.02 -6.97
CA ARG A 33 7.62 -7.19 -6.85
C ARG A 33 8.73 -7.04 -7.89
N GLY A 34 9.99 -7.16 -7.45
CA GLY A 34 11.17 -6.97 -8.29
C GLY A 34 11.11 -7.90 -9.50
N GLY A 35 10.92 -7.32 -10.69
CA GLY A 35 10.77 -8.04 -11.94
C GLY A 35 10.65 -7.03 -13.08
N LYS A 36 11.75 -6.90 -13.82
CA LYS A 36 12.04 -5.88 -14.86
C LYS A 36 12.26 -4.45 -14.30
N LYS A 37 13.48 -3.94 -14.48
CA LYS A 37 13.81 -2.51 -14.33
C LYS A 37 12.79 -1.71 -15.16
N LYS A 38 11.98 -0.87 -14.50
CA LYS A 38 11.20 0.15 -15.21
C LYS A 38 12.20 1.08 -15.88
N VAL A 39 12.33 0.96 -17.20
CA VAL A 39 13.03 1.97 -18.01
C VAL A 39 12.28 3.27 -17.79
N LYS A 40 12.94 4.30 -17.25
CA LYS A 40 12.31 5.62 -17.08
C LYS A 40 11.80 6.07 -18.45
N LYS A 41 10.47 6.10 -18.64
CA LYS A 41 9.87 6.72 -19.81
C LYS A 41 10.20 8.21 -19.67
N LYS A 42 11.14 8.72 -20.49
CA LYS A 42 11.38 10.16 -20.62
C LYS A 42 10.04 10.78 -20.98
N GLU A 43 9.49 11.56 -20.06
CA GLU A 43 8.39 12.46 -20.33
C GLU A 43 8.87 13.42 -21.42
N LYS A 44 8.26 13.34 -22.61
CA LYS A 44 8.49 14.35 -23.64
C LYS A 44 7.85 15.63 -23.10
N ARG A 45 8.70 16.59 -22.74
CA ARG A 45 8.31 18.01 -22.58
C ARG A 45 7.72 18.51 -23.89
#